data_AF-A0A7Z9N0N1-F1
#
_entry.id   AF-A0A7Z9N0N1-F1
#
_cell.length_a   1.000
_cell.length_b   1.000
_cell.length_c   1.000
_cell.angle_alpha   90.00
_cell.angle_beta   90.00
_cell.angle_gamma   90.00
#
_symmetry.space_group_name_H-M   'P 1'
#
loop_
_entity.id
_entity.type
_entity.pdbx_description
1 polymer ?
#
loop_
_entity_poly.entity_id
_entity_poly.type
_entity_poly.pdbx_seq_one_letter_code
_entity_poly.pdbx_strand_id
1 'polypeptide(L)'
;MGKRKKNRLSKKQREIFQTLIFFGITIFSIVGLITYLWVYTEIDGTLVAIEIQNSTVNQLTNDIKELTNNIETLSRIDNISIRVRNELGMVPAQAESIFVYTNPYQKRSDD
;
A
#
# COMPACT_ATOMS: atom_id res chain seq x y z
N MET A 1 27.10 51.12 64.04
CA MET A 1 28.16 50.79 63.06
C MET A 1 28.13 49.27 62.79
N GLY A 2 27.33 48.81 61.81
CA GLY A 2 27.04 47.37 61.61
C GLY A 2 27.41 46.91 60.19
N LYS A 3 28.26 45.88 60.10
CA LYS A 3 29.09 45.49 58.94
C LYS A 3 28.29 45.04 57.69
N ARG A 4 28.49 45.72 56.55
CA ARG A 4 28.13 45.24 55.20
C ARG A 4 29.15 44.20 54.71
N LYS A 5 28.86 42.90 54.87
CA LYS A 5 29.59 41.81 54.19
C LYS A 5 28.61 40.67 53.84
N LYS A 6 27.80 40.82 52.78
CA LYS A 6 26.97 39.70 52.27
C LYS A 6 26.98 39.50 50.74
N ASN A 7 27.65 40.34 49.94
CA ASN A 7 27.47 40.35 48.48
C ASN A 7 28.64 39.78 47.64
N ARG A 8 29.73 39.28 48.25
CA ARG A 8 30.90 38.79 47.47
C ARG A 8 30.73 37.36 46.94
N LEU A 9 30.02 36.47 47.65
CA LEU A 9 29.81 35.07 47.24
C LEU A 9 28.81 34.91 46.07
N SER A 10 27.79 35.77 46.00
CA SER A 10 26.77 35.72 44.93
C SER A 10 27.34 36.09 43.55
N LYS A 11 28.34 36.99 43.48
CA LYS A 11 29.01 37.34 42.22
C LYS A 11 29.75 36.15 41.61
N LYS A 12 30.43 35.35 42.44
CA LYS A 12 31.16 34.16 42.01
C LYS A 12 30.23 33.03 41.52
N GLN A 13 29.08 32.85 42.20
CA GLN A 13 28.02 31.93 41.77
C GLN A 13 27.43 32.35 40.41
N ARG A 14 27.18 33.65 40.21
CA ARG A 14 26.68 34.19 38.94
C ARG A 14 27.62 33.92 37.76
N GLU A 15 28.93 34.08 37.95
CA GLU A 15 29.92 33.76 36.91
C GLU A 15 29.92 32.27 36.56
N ILE A 16 29.85 31.38 37.55
CA ILE A 16 29.78 29.93 37.32
C ILE A 16 28.51 29.56 36.52
N PHE A 17 27.35 30.11 36.91
CA PHE A 17 26.10 29.91 36.15
C PHE A 17 26.19 30.46 34.73
N GLN A 18 26.83 31.62 34.53
CA GLN A 18 27.00 32.21 33.22
C GLN A 18 27.85 31.31 32.31
N THR A 19 28.99 30.80 32.79
CA THR A 19 29.82 29.86 32.02
C THR A 19 29.08 28.54 31.75
N LEU A 20 28.30 28.04 32.71
CA LEU A 20 27.53 26.80 32.57
C LEU A 20 26.40 26.94 31.53
N ILE A 21 25.77 28.12 31.44
CA ILE A 21 24.78 28.44 30.40
C ILE A 21 25.45 28.50 29.03
N PHE A 22 26.62 29.16 28.90
CA PHE A 22 27.35 29.19 27.63
C PHE A 22 27.73 27.78 27.15
N PHE A 23 28.14 26.91 28.08
CA PHE A 23 28.44 25.51 27.78
C PHE A 23 27.17 24.73 27.40
N GLY A 24 26.06 24.96 28.10
CA GLY A 24 24.76 24.37 27.77
C GLY A 24 24.27 24.77 26.37
N ILE A 25 24.42 26.03 26.00
CA ILE A 25 24.07 26.54 24.66
C ILE A 25 24.93 25.89 23.58
N THR A 26 26.23 25.71 23.83
CA THR A 26 27.13 25.04 22.87
C THR A 26 26.78 23.56 22.69
N ILE A 27 26.51 22.84 23.77
CA ILE A 27 26.03 21.45 23.69
C ILE A 27 24.69 21.39 22.96
N PHE A 28 23.76 22.28 23.31
CA PHE A 28 22.44 22.31 22.66
C PHE A 28 22.55 22.62 21.18
N SER A 29 23.48 23.49 20.77
CA SER A 29 23.79 23.76 19.37
C SER A 29 24.28 22.50 18.64
N ILE A 30 25.20 21.75 19.25
CA ILE A 30 25.72 20.50 18.68
C ILE A 30 24.60 19.44 18.58
N VAL A 31 23.79 19.27 19.62
CA VAL A 31 22.66 18.33 19.63
C VAL A 31 21.62 18.72 18.57
N GLY A 32 21.29 20.01 18.45
CA GLY A 32 20.40 20.51 17.42
C GLY A 32 20.92 20.19 16.01
N LEU A 33 22.23 20.33 15.80
CA LEU A 33 22.86 19.97 14.54
C LEU A 33 22.78 18.46 14.25
N ILE A 34 23.05 17.62 15.25
CA ILE A 34 22.95 16.16 15.11
C ILE A 34 21.51 15.74 14.80
N THR A 35 20.53 16.28 15.52
CA THR A 35 19.10 16.01 15.29
C THR A 35 18.66 16.47 13.91
N TYR A 36 19.16 17.62 13.43
CA TYR A 36 18.87 18.09 12.06
C TYR A 36 19.33 17.08 11.01
N LEU A 37 20.56 16.57 11.11
CA LEU A 37 21.05 15.53 10.21
C LEU A 37 20.23 14.24 10.33
N TRP A 38 19.87 13.83 11.54
CA TRP A 38 19.09 12.62 11.76
C TRP A 38 17.71 12.69 11.10
N VAL A 39 16.99 13.80 11.28
CA VAL A 39 15.70 14.04 10.63
C VAL A 39 15.85 14.02 9.11
N TYR A 40 16.91 14.62 8.56
CA TYR A 40 17.18 14.58 7.12
C TYR A 40 17.36 13.14 6.61
N THR A 41 18.16 12.33 7.30
CA THR A 41 18.38 10.92 6.93
C THR A 41 17.12 10.07 7.05
N GLU A 42 16.27 10.34 8.05
CA GLU A 42 15.01 9.62 8.26
C GLU A 42 13.98 9.95 7.17
N ILE A 43 13.91 11.22 6.78
CA ILE A 43 13.03 11.67 5.69
C ILE A 43 13.44 11.02 4.37
N ASP A 44 14.74 11.00 4.06
CA ASP A 44 15.25 10.34 2.84
C ASP A 44 14.88 8.84 2.81
N GLY A 45 15.03 8.13 3.93
CA GLY A 45 14.64 6.73 4.05
C GLY A 45 13.15 6.49 3.82
N THR A 46 12.30 7.37 4.36
CA THR A 46 10.84 7.26 4.22
C THR A 46 10.37 7.55 2.79
N LEU A 47 10.96 8.55 2.13
CA LEU A 47 10.64 8.88 0.73
C LEU A 47 10.95 7.72 -0.21
N VAL A 48 12.11 7.08 -0.05
CA VAL A 48 12.49 5.90 -0.84
C VAL A 48 11.52 4.73 -0.59
N ALA A 49 11.12 4.51 0.66
CA ALA A 49 10.15 3.46 0.98
C ALA A 49 8.78 3.70 0.32
N ILE A 50 8.32 4.95 0.27
CA ILE A 50 7.06 5.33 -0.40
C ILE A 50 7.18 5.11 -1.91
N GLU A 51 8.30 5.49 -2.52
CA GLU A 51 8.52 5.30 -3.96
C GLU A 51 8.51 3.81 -4.34
N ILE A 52 9.19 2.96 -3.56
CA ILE A 52 9.19 1.51 -3.75
C ILE A 52 7.78 0.94 -3.60
N GLN A 53 7.02 1.36 -2.59
CA GLN A 53 5.65 0.90 -2.39
C GLN A 53 4.75 1.30 -3.55
N ASN A 54 4.83 2.54 -4.02
CA ASN A 54 4.04 3.02 -5.15
C ASN A 54 4.39 2.28 -6.45
N SER A 55 5.68 2.05 -6.70
CA SER A 55 6.13 1.23 -7.83
C SER A 55 5.61 -0.20 -7.75
N THR A 56 5.64 -0.81 -6.56
CA THR A 56 5.13 -2.17 -6.32
C THR A 56 3.62 -2.24 -6.56
N VAL A 57 2.85 -1.27 -6.07
CA VAL A 57 1.39 -1.21 -6.30
C VAL A 57 1.07 -1.11 -7.79
N ASN A 58 1.82 -0.28 -8.53
CA ASN A 58 1.63 -0.13 -9.98
C ASN A 58 1.98 -1.42 -10.73
N GLN A 59 3.07 -2.09 -10.35
CA GLN A 59 3.45 -3.38 -10.94
C GLN A 59 2.37 -4.44 -10.69
N LEU A 60 1.94 -4.62 -9.44
CA LEU A 60 0.86 -5.57 -9.10
C LEU A 60 -0.44 -5.25 -9.84
N THR A 61 -0.78 -3.97 -10.01
CA THR A 61 -1.98 -3.57 -10.75
C THR A 61 -1.87 -3.93 -12.23
N ASN A 62 -0.71 -3.75 -12.84
CA ASN A 62 -0.46 -4.14 -14.22
C ASN A 62 -0.52 -5.67 -14.39
N ASP A 63 0.09 -6.42 -13.46
CA ASP A 63 0.07 -7.88 -13.48
C ASP A 63 -1.36 -8.41 -13.38
N ILE A 64 -2.16 -7.85 -12.46
CA ILE A 64 -3.59 -8.20 -12.34
C ILE A 64 -4.33 -7.91 -13.64
N LYS A 65 -4.08 -6.77 -14.27
CA LYS A 65 -4.72 -6.39 -15.53
C LYS A 65 -4.33 -7.34 -16.66
N GLU A 66 -3.05 -7.69 -16.78
CA GLU A 66 -2.57 -8.64 -17.77
C GLU A 66 -3.19 -10.02 -17.56
N LEU A 67 -3.21 -10.51 -16.32
CA LEU A 67 -3.78 -11.80 -15.99
C LEU A 67 -5.28 -11.84 -16.26
N THR A 68 -5.99 -10.75 -15.97
CA THR A 68 -7.42 -10.60 -16.28
C THR A 68 -7.66 -10.65 -17.79
N ASN A 69 -6.87 -9.91 -18.58
CA ASN A 69 -6.96 -9.94 -20.04
C ASN A 69 -6.67 -11.33 -20.62
N ASN A 70 -5.70 -12.06 -20.04
CA ASN A 70 -5.42 -13.44 -20.42
C ASN A 70 -6.60 -14.37 -20.12
N ILE A 71 -7.24 -14.21 -18.94
CA ILE A 71 -8.45 -14.95 -18.59
C ILE A 71 -9.58 -14.62 -19.57
N GLU A 72 -9.83 -13.36 -19.88
CA GLU A 72 -10.87 -12.95 -20.84
C GLU A 72 -10.63 -13.55 -22.22
N THR A 73 -9.37 -13.52 -22.68
CA THR A 73 -8.97 -14.12 -23.96
C THR A 73 -9.18 -15.64 -23.95
N LEU A 74 -8.79 -16.33 -22.88
CA LEU A 74 -8.97 -17.78 -22.75
C LEU A 74 -10.44 -18.18 -22.57
N SER A 75 -11.22 -17.36 -21.87
CA SER A 75 -12.65 -17.58 -21.61
C SER A 75 -13.53 -17.31 -22.84
N ARG A 76 -12.99 -16.68 -23.89
CA ARG A 76 -13.74 -16.41 -25.11
C ARG A 76 -14.17 -17.72 -25.76
N ILE A 77 -15.46 -17.84 -26.10
CA ILE A 77 -16.07 -19.07 -26.64
C ILE A 77 -15.32 -19.61 -27.85
N ASP A 78 -14.81 -18.74 -28.73
CA ASP A 78 -14.01 -19.15 -29.89
C ASP A 78 -12.74 -19.91 -29.48
N ASN A 79 -12.02 -19.42 -28.47
CA ASN A 79 -10.79 -20.04 -27.97
C ASN A 79 -11.08 -21.34 -27.24
N ILE A 80 -12.15 -21.38 -26.44
CA ILE A 80 -12.64 -22.61 -25.81
C ILE A 80 -12.99 -23.64 -26.88
N SER A 81 -13.75 -23.25 -27.90
CA SER A 81 -14.19 -24.15 -28.98
C SER A 81 -13.01 -24.70 -29.79
N ILE A 82 -11.97 -23.89 -30.03
CA ILE A 82 -10.73 -24.33 -30.69
C ILE A 82 -10.00 -25.36 -29.83
N ARG A 83 -9.78 -25.10 -28.53
CA ARG A 83 -9.12 -26.06 -27.63
C ARG A 83 -9.90 -27.35 -27.51
N VAL A 84 -11.21 -27.26 -27.32
CA VAL A 84 -12.11 -28.40 -27.18
C VAL A 84 -12.14 -29.25 -28.46
N ARG A 85 -12.10 -28.62 -29.64
CA ARG A 85 -11.99 -29.34 -30.91
C ARG A 85 -10.63 -30.03 -31.09
N ASN A 86 -9.54 -29.33 -30.77
CA ASN A 86 -8.18 -29.82 -31.02
C ASN A 86 -7.71 -30.85 -29.98
N GLU A 87 -8.00 -30.63 -28.70
CA GLU A 87 -7.52 -31.45 -27.58
C GLU A 87 -8.50 -32.57 -27.21
N LEU A 88 -9.81 -32.32 -27.29
CA LEU A 88 -10.86 -33.29 -26.88
C LEU A 88 -11.57 -33.93 -28.07
N GLY A 89 -11.23 -33.57 -29.31
CA GLY A 89 -11.86 -34.11 -30.52
C GLY A 89 -13.35 -33.79 -30.63
N MET A 90 -13.84 -32.80 -29.90
CA MET A 90 -15.27 -32.48 -29.86
C MET A 90 -15.71 -31.77 -31.13
N VAL A 91 -16.91 -32.11 -31.59
CA VAL A 91 -17.58 -31.50 -32.74
C VAL A 91 -18.78 -30.68 -32.26
N PRO A 92 -19.11 -29.57 -32.93
CA PRO A 92 -20.29 -28.78 -32.56
C PRO A 92 -21.55 -29.64 -32.64
N ALA A 93 -22.37 -29.61 -31.59
CA ALA A 93 -23.62 -30.33 -31.55
C ALA A 93 -24.54 -29.85 -32.69
N GLN A 94 -25.09 -30.78 -33.46
CA GLN A 94 -26.11 -30.45 -34.45
C GLN A 94 -27.41 -30.14 -33.70
N ALA A 95 -28.11 -29.09 -34.13
CA ALA A 95 -29.40 -28.76 -33.55
C ALA A 95 -30.43 -29.83 -33.95
N GLU A 96 -30.83 -30.68 -33.01
CA GLU A 96 -31.93 -31.61 -33.23
C GLU A 96 -33.27 -30.91 -32.96
N SER A 97 -34.20 -30.98 -33.91
CA SER A 97 -35.55 -30.47 -33.75
C SER A 97 -36.39 -31.43 -32.90
N ILE A 98 -36.76 -31.01 -31.68
CA ILE A 98 -37.68 -31.78 -30.84
C ILE A 98 -39.12 -31.43 -31.24
N PHE A 99 -39.84 -32.40 -31.80
CA PHE A 99 -41.27 -32.27 -32.08
C PHE A 99 -42.08 -32.69 -30.85
N VAL A 100 -42.75 -31.74 -30.20
CA VAL A 100 -43.70 -32.01 -29.12
C VAL A 100 -45.10 -32.08 -29.72
N TYR A 101 -45.66 -33.28 -29.81
CA TYR A 101 -47.06 -33.46 -30.19
C TYR A 101 -47.93 -33.27 -28.94
N THR A 102 -48.64 -32.15 -28.85
CA THR A 102 -49.67 -31.97 -27.83
C THR A 102 -50.92 -32.72 -28.27
N ASN A 103 -51.37 -33.68 -27.45
CA ASN A 103 -52.64 -34.38 -27.70
C ASN A 103 -53.80 -33.45 -27.26
N PRO A 104 -54.68 -33.01 -28.18
CA PRO A 104 -55.80 -32.12 -27.82
C PRO A 104 -56.92 -32.82 -27.03
N TYR A 105 -56.85 -34.14 -26.84
CA TYR A 105 -57.84 -34.92 -26.08
C TYR A 105 -57.32 -35.41 -24.73
N GLN A 106 -56.71 -34.53 -23.94
CA GLN A 106 -56.58 -34.79 -22.50
C GLN A 106 -57.85 -34.22 -21.84
N LYS A 107 -58.89 -35.05 -21.71
CA LYS A 107 -60.05 -34.70 -20.89
C LYS A 107 -59.53 -34.47 -19.46
N ARG A 108 -59.66 -33.23 -18.98
CA ARG A 108 -59.44 -32.87 -17.59
C ARG A 108 -60.43 -33.67 -16.76
N SER A 109 -59.95 -34.73 -16.11
CA SER A 109 -60.68 -35.37 -15.03
C SER A 109 -60.52 -34.47 -13.82
N ASP A 110 -61.40 -33.47 -13.72
CA ASP A 110 -61.67 -32.82 -12.45
C ASP A 110 -62.49 -33.81 -11.62
N ASP A 111 -61.86 -34.41 -10.60
CA ASP A 111 -62.44 -34.93 -9.35
C ASP A 111 -61.33 -34.92 -8.28
#